data_AF-A0A2A5Y012-F1
#
_entry.id   AF-A0A2A5Y012-F1
#
_cell.length_a   1.000
_cell.length_b   1.000
_cell.length_c   1.000
_cell.angle_alpha   90.00
_cell.angle_beta   90.00
_cell.angle_gamma   90.00
#
_symmetry.space_group_name_H-M   'P 1'
#
loop_
_entity.id
_entity.type
_entity.pdbx_description
1 polymer ?
#
loop_
_entity_poly.entity_id
_entity_poly.type
_entity_poly.pdbx_seq_one_letter_code
_entity_poly.pdbx_strand_id
1 'polypeptide(L)'
;MIRITIFLIITFIGVTTTQAKVCELKNIKSISSLKEKIKICDPGDKLYINYDIKIKAETLIVNLCSLKDTIISKEETQIVHKRNSGFSLICIYEPEKNF
;
A
#
# COMPACT_ATOMS: atom_id res chain seq x y z
N MET A 1 23.11 40.45 -13.10
CA MET A 1 21.89 40.10 -12.35
C MET A 1 21.12 38.91 -12.95
N ILE A 2 20.98 38.78 -14.28
CA ILE A 2 20.20 37.70 -14.94
C ILE A 2 20.67 36.26 -14.62
N ARG A 3 21.97 36.03 -14.39
CA ARG A 3 22.51 34.68 -14.12
C ARG A 3 22.06 34.09 -12.78
N ILE A 4 21.82 34.91 -11.75
CA ILE A 4 21.38 34.44 -10.43
C ILE A 4 19.89 34.10 -10.45
N THR A 5 19.09 34.84 -11.23
CA THR A 5 17.66 34.59 -11.39
C THR A 5 17.37 33.25 -12.06
N ILE A 6 18.19 32.84 -13.05
CA ILE A 6 18.06 31.53 -13.70
C ILE A 6 18.34 30.39 -12.72
N PHE A 7 19.32 30.56 -11.83
CA PHE A 7 19.68 29.54 -10.84
C PHE A 7 18.56 29.30 -9.82
N LEU A 8 17.86 30.37 -9.38
CA LEU A 8 16.71 30.29 -8.47
C LEU A 8 15.49 29.60 -9.09
N ILE A 9 15.26 29.77 -10.40
CA ILE A 9 14.14 29.13 -11.11
C ILE A 9 14.37 27.61 -11.25
N ILE A 10 15.62 27.17 -11.48
CA ILE A 10 15.96 25.75 -11.61
C ILE A 10 15.80 25.01 -10.27
N THR A 11 16.12 25.67 -9.15
CA THR A 11 15.96 25.05 -7.82
C THR A 11 14.50 24.88 -7.38
N PHE A 12 13.56 25.68 -7.90
CA PHE A 12 12.15 25.64 -7.47
C PHE A 12 11.35 24.50 -8.13
N ILE A 13 11.79 23.98 -9.28
CA ILE A 13 11.08 22.92 -10.02
C ILE A 13 11.30 21.53 -9.39
N GLY A 14 12.32 21.38 -8.52
CA GLY A 14 12.75 20.07 -8.01
C GLY A 14 12.00 19.52 -6.80
N VAL A 15 11.02 20.22 -6.23
CA VAL A 15 10.36 19.80 -4.98
C VAL A 15 8.90 19.43 -5.22
N THR A 16 8.65 18.37 -5.98
CA THR A 16 7.35 17.69 -5.92
C THR A 16 7.42 16.64 -4.81
N THR A 17 7.03 17.00 -3.59
CA THR A 17 6.83 16.02 -2.53
C THR A 17 5.57 15.22 -2.85
N THR A 18 5.74 13.99 -3.37
CA THR A 18 4.66 13.01 -3.44
C THR A 18 4.31 12.59 -2.02
N GLN A 19 3.20 13.12 -1.52
CA GLN A 19 2.69 12.74 -0.20
C GLN A 19 2.19 11.29 -0.29
N ALA A 20 2.75 10.38 0.51
CA ALA A 20 2.33 8.98 0.55
C ALA A 20 0.84 8.90 0.91
N LYS A 21 0.04 8.34 0.02
CA LYS A 21 -1.40 8.20 0.18
C LYS A 21 -1.71 6.88 0.89
N VAL A 22 -2.92 6.76 1.41
CA VAL A 22 -3.42 5.48 1.92
C VAL A 22 -4.11 4.76 0.75
N CYS A 23 -3.57 3.61 0.35
CA CYS A 23 -4.19 2.73 -0.64
C CYS A 23 -5.04 1.68 0.08
N GLU A 24 -6.37 1.87 0.06
CA GLU A 24 -7.31 0.96 0.72
C GLU A 24 -7.88 -0.09 -0.25
N LEU A 25 -7.58 -1.35 0.00
CA LEU A 25 -8.05 -2.50 -0.78
C LEU A 25 -8.99 -3.36 0.05
N LYS A 26 -10.30 -3.19 -0.18
CA LYS A 26 -11.35 -3.89 0.56
C LYS A 26 -11.88 -5.11 -0.19
N ASN A 27 -12.30 -6.13 0.57
CA ASN A 27 -12.99 -7.34 0.11
C ASN A 27 -12.17 -8.16 -0.89
N ILE A 28 -10.89 -8.40 -0.60
CA ILE A 28 -10.02 -9.22 -1.42
C ILE A 28 -10.32 -10.70 -1.15
N LYS A 29 -10.94 -11.37 -2.12
CA LYS A 29 -11.35 -12.79 -2.02
C LYS A 29 -10.34 -13.75 -2.66
N SER A 30 -9.49 -13.24 -3.56
CA SER A 30 -8.47 -14.03 -4.26
C SER A 30 -7.26 -13.18 -4.61
N ILE A 31 -6.10 -13.82 -4.80
CA ILE A 31 -4.88 -13.17 -5.30
C ILE A 31 -5.11 -12.51 -6.67
N SER A 32 -5.90 -13.13 -7.56
CA SER A 32 -6.23 -12.53 -8.86
C SER A 32 -6.93 -11.17 -8.71
N SER A 33 -7.92 -11.08 -7.82
CA SER A 33 -8.63 -9.81 -7.55
C SER A 33 -7.73 -8.75 -6.92
N LEU A 34 -6.70 -9.18 -6.17
CA LEU A 34 -5.71 -8.29 -5.59
C LEU A 34 -4.80 -7.69 -6.65
N LYS A 35 -4.28 -8.51 -7.57
CA LYS A 35 -3.39 -8.04 -8.65
C LYS A 35 -4.03 -6.98 -9.55
N GLU A 36 -5.35 -7.02 -9.74
CA GLU A 36 -6.05 -5.98 -10.50
C GLU A 36 -6.19 -4.69 -9.70
N LYS A 37 -6.62 -4.82 -8.45
CA LYS A 37 -6.89 -3.66 -7.58
C LYS A 37 -5.62 -2.98 -7.08
N ILE A 38 -4.48 -3.66 -7.04
CA ILE A 38 -3.24 -3.07 -6.52
C ILE A 38 -2.52 -2.18 -7.55
N LYS A 39 -2.90 -2.25 -8.83
CA LYS A 39 -2.33 -1.42 -9.92
C LYS A 39 -2.54 0.08 -9.72
N ILE A 40 -3.45 0.48 -8.85
CA ILE A 40 -3.71 1.89 -8.51
C ILE A 40 -2.87 2.38 -7.33
N CYS A 41 -2.12 1.50 -6.65
CA CYS A 41 -1.26 1.87 -5.53
C CYS A 41 0.16 2.16 -6.05
N ASP A 42 0.77 3.22 -5.55
CA ASP A 42 2.15 3.57 -5.87
C ASP A 42 3.11 3.05 -4.79
N PRO A 43 4.30 2.52 -5.15
CA PRO A 43 5.30 2.11 -4.17
C PRO A 43 5.61 3.23 -3.17
N GLY A 44 5.64 2.89 -1.88
CA GLY A 44 5.78 3.85 -0.76
C GLY A 44 4.46 4.31 -0.14
N ASP A 45 3.31 4.01 -0.76
CA ASP A 45 1.99 4.26 -0.17
C ASP A 45 1.73 3.38 1.06
N LYS A 46 0.86 3.85 1.96
CA LYS A 46 0.37 3.05 3.08
C LYS A 46 -0.71 2.11 2.57
N LEU A 47 -0.42 0.82 2.57
CA LEU A 47 -1.31 -0.22 2.10
C LEU A 47 -2.22 -0.67 3.25
N TYR A 48 -3.53 -0.69 3.01
CA TYR A 48 -4.53 -1.24 3.92
C TYR A 48 -5.36 -2.30 3.18
N ILE A 49 -5.15 -3.58 3.49
CA ILE A 49 -5.81 -4.69 2.81
C ILE A 49 -6.75 -5.41 3.79
N ASN A 50 -8.01 -5.53 3.40
CA ASN A 50 -8.95 -6.48 4.02
C ASN A 50 -9.10 -7.70 3.09
N TYR A 51 -8.71 -8.87 3.59
CA TYR A 51 -8.65 -10.11 2.82
C TYR A 51 -9.37 -11.28 3.50
N ASP A 52 -9.78 -12.24 2.68
CA ASP A 52 -10.45 -13.47 3.11
C ASP A 52 -9.50 -14.42 3.85
N ILE A 53 -10.02 -15.20 4.80
CA ILE A 53 -9.28 -16.20 5.59
C ILE A 53 -8.50 -17.22 4.74
N LYS A 54 -8.93 -17.45 3.50
CA LYS A 54 -8.26 -18.38 2.58
C LYS A 54 -6.91 -17.87 2.08
N ILE A 55 -6.65 -16.57 2.15
CA ILE A 55 -5.40 -15.97 1.70
C ILE A 55 -4.40 -15.98 2.86
N LYS A 56 -3.21 -16.53 2.61
CA LYS A 56 -2.12 -16.56 3.58
C LYS A 56 -1.53 -15.16 3.75
N ALA A 57 -1.49 -14.67 4.99
CA ALA A 57 -0.94 -13.36 5.33
C ALA A 57 0.52 -13.24 4.90
N GLU A 58 1.31 -14.30 5.07
CA GLU A 58 2.73 -14.37 4.73
C GLU A 58 2.96 -14.13 3.24
N THR A 59 2.08 -14.67 2.39
CA THR A 59 2.17 -14.44 0.94
C THR A 59 1.92 -12.97 0.60
N LEU A 60 1.02 -12.29 1.30
CA LEU A 60 0.80 -10.86 1.10
C LEU A 60 1.98 -10.03 1.60
N ILE A 61 2.49 -10.37 2.79
CA ILE A 61 3.59 -9.66 3.43
C ILE A 61 4.85 -9.73 2.58
N VAL A 62 5.28 -10.93 2.18
CA VAL A 62 6.53 -11.11 1.42
C VAL A 62 6.47 -10.40 0.08
N ASN A 63 5.32 -10.40 -0.58
CA ASN A 63 5.22 -9.87 -1.94
C ASN A 63 4.88 -8.38 -2.03
N LEU A 64 4.25 -7.79 -0.99
CA LEU A 64 3.67 -6.43 -1.07
C LEU A 64 4.19 -5.48 -0.02
N CYS A 65 4.71 -5.98 1.08
CA CYS A 65 5.07 -5.15 2.22
C CYS A 65 6.57 -5.01 2.34
N SER A 66 7.02 -3.80 2.72
CA SER A 66 8.40 -3.66 3.19
C SER A 66 8.57 -4.41 4.51
N LEU A 67 9.55 -5.32 4.55
CA LEU A 67 9.94 -6.03 5.78
C LEU A 67 10.84 -5.19 6.70
N LYS A 68 11.28 -4.02 6.22
CA LYS A 68 12.07 -3.06 7.03
C LYS A 68 11.17 -2.23 7.94
N ASP A 69 9.93 -2.02 7.53
CA ASP A 69 8.93 -1.24 8.24
C ASP A 69 8.03 -2.12 9.11
N THR A 70 7.30 -1.48 10.02
CA THR A 70 6.32 -2.15 10.88
C THR A 70 5.14 -2.67 10.06
N ILE A 71 4.82 -3.95 10.26
CA ILE A 71 3.64 -4.60 9.67
C ILE A 71 2.62 -4.85 10.77
N ILE A 72 1.39 -4.41 10.55
CA ILE A 72 0.27 -4.66 11.46
C ILE A 72 -0.67 -5.64 10.78
N SER A 73 -0.75 -6.86 11.32
CA SER A 73 -1.78 -7.81 10.93
C SER A 73 -2.74 -8.00 12.09
N LYS A 74 -4.03 -7.86 11.80
CA LYS A 74 -5.09 -8.05 12.79
C LYS A 74 -6.17 -8.93 12.21
N GLU A 75 -6.44 -10.02 12.90
CA GLU A 75 -7.69 -10.76 12.73
C GLU A 75 -8.81 -9.87 13.24
N GLU A 76 -9.77 -9.49 12.38
CA GLU A 76 -10.96 -8.76 12.84
C GLU A 76 -11.87 -9.74 13.58
N THR A 77 -11.50 -10.09 14.80
CA THR A 77 -12.44 -10.68 15.75
C THR A 77 -13.34 -9.55 16.22
N GLN A 78 -14.61 -9.50 15.79
CA GLN A 78 -15.75 -9.60 16.70
C GLN A 78 -17.15 -9.24 16.13
N ILE A 79 -18.09 -10.14 16.46
CA ILE A 79 -19.46 -9.90 16.99
C ILE A 79 -20.54 -9.50 15.97
N VAL A 80 -21.34 -10.51 15.61
CA VAL A 80 -22.72 -10.44 15.09
C VAL A 80 -22.87 -9.83 13.68
N HIS A 81 -22.97 -10.72 12.68
CA HIS A 81 -23.64 -10.47 11.39
C HIS A 81 -22.98 -9.56 10.32
N LYS A 82 -21.68 -9.25 10.35
CA LYS A 82 -21.01 -8.68 9.16
C LYS A 82 -20.57 -9.79 8.19
N ARG A 83 -21.17 -9.83 6.99
CA ARG A 83 -20.83 -10.74 5.86
C ARG A 83 -19.38 -10.67 5.34
N ASN A 84 -18.53 -9.82 5.91
CA ASN A 84 -17.14 -9.57 5.49
C ASN A 84 -16.16 -9.70 6.67
N SER A 85 -16.33 -10.69 7.54
CA SER A 85 -15.29 -11.06 8.51
C SER A 85 -14.04 -11.50 7.75
N GLY A 86 -12.95 -10.75 7.89
CA GLY A 86 -11.70 -11.01 7.20
C GLY A 86 -10.50 -10.57 8.04
N PHE A 87 -9.31 -10.88 7.55
CA PHE A 87 -8.07 -10.39 8.13
C PHE A 87 -7.76 -9.02 7.55
N SER A 88 -7.13 -8.18 8.35
CA SER A 88 -6.59 -6.90 7.91
C SER A 88 -5.05 -6.95 7.95
N LEU A 89 -4.45 -6.30 6.96
CA LEU A 89 -3.00 -6.11 6.85
C LEU A 89 -2.73 -4.64 6.54
N ILE A 90 -1.85 -4.03 7.32
CA ILE A 90 -1.37 -2.66 7.13
C ILE A 90 0.15 -2.69 7.02
N CYS A 91 0.69 -2.11 5.95
CA CYS A 91 2.13 -2.01 5.73
C CYS A 91 2.47 -0.89 4.74
N ILE A 92 3.76 -0.61 4.54
CA ILE A 92 4.23 0.21 3.42
C ILE A 92 4.29 -0.67 2.17
N TYR A 93 3.70 -0.18 1.08
CA TYR A 93 3.68 -0.90 -0.19
C TYR A 93 5.07 -0.89 -0.84
N GLU A 94 5.73 -2.03 -0.86
CA GLU A 94 7.01 -2.26 -1.52
C GLU A 94 6.92 -3.60 -2.28
N PRO A 95 6.31 -3.60 -3.49
CA PRO A 95 6.07 -4.84 -4.21
C PRO A 95 7.36 -5.48 -4.71
N GLU A 96 7.45 -6.80 -4.63
CA GLU A 96 8.48 -7.52 -5.39
C GLU A 96 8.24 -7.36 -6.89
N LYS A 97 9.32 -7.34 -7.68
CA LYS A 97 9.29 -7.11 -9.14
C LYS A 97 8.36 -8.04 -9.93
N ASN A 98 7.90 -9.15 -9.33
CA ASN A 98 7.14 -10.21 -9.98
C ASN A 98 5.75 -10.48 -9.36
N PHE A 99 5.19 -9.56 -8.56
CA PHE A 99 3.86 -9.75 -7.99
C PHE A 99 2.73 -9.69 -9.02
#